data_AF-A0A1U7M6J7-F1
#
_entry.id   AF-A0A1U7M6J7-F1
#
_cell.length_a   1.000
_cell.length_b   1.000
_cell.length_c   1.000
_cell.angle_alpha   90.00
_cell.angle_beta   90.00
_cell.angle_gamma   90.00
#
_symmetry.space_group_name_H-M   'P 1'
#
loop_
_entity.id
_entity.type
_entity.pdbx_description
1 polymer ?
#
loop_
_entity_poly.entity_id
_entity_poly.type
_entity_poly.pdbx_seq_one_letter_code
_entity_poly.pdbx_strand_id
1 'polypeptide(L)' 'MYEIKGFKNLSNPAKRLFGYVYQKHQAGVEDKEDWTAIKVKERKNCIEVTFRNGKWLNYYTNGTWG' A
#
# COMPACT_ATOMS: atom_id res chain seq x y z
N MET A 1 -2.41 3.21 16.87
CA MET A 1 -2.05 3.34 15.44
C MET A 1 -1.52 1.99 15.00
N TYR A 2 -2.17 1.31 14.05
CA TYR A 2 -1.74 -0.04 13.64
C TYR A 2 -0.41 0.06 12.89
N GLU A 3 0.60 -0.72 13.29
CA GLU A 3 1.87 -0.80 12.58
C GLU A 3 1.68 -1.61 11.30
N ILE A 4 2.05 -1.05 10.15
CA ILE A 4 1.99 -1.75 8.86
C ILE A 4 3.18 -2.70 8.77
N LYS A 5 2.90 -4.01 8.82
CA LYS A 5 3.95 -5.04 8.78
C LYS A 5 4.80 -4.91 7.53
N GLY A 6 6.12 -4.83 7.68
CA GLY A 6 7.07 -4.74 6.58
C GLY A 6 7.37 -3.31 6.09
N PHE A 7 6.66 -2.29 6.58
CA PHE A 7 6.89 -0.90 6.16
C PHE A 7 8.32 -0.40 6.46
N LYS A 8 8.87 -0.78 7.63
CA LYS A 8 10.25 -0.44 8.02
C LYS A 8 11.29 -0.99 7.04
N ASN A 9 11.00 -2.13 6.40
CA ASN A 9 11.90 -2.83 5.48
C ASN A 9 11.85 -2.29 4.04
N LEU A 10 10.90 -1.39 3.73
CA LEU A 10 10.84 -0.74 2.43
C LEU A 10 12.04 0.19 2.23
N SER A 11 12.55 0.24 1.00
CA SER A 11 13.45 1.29 0.56
C SER A 11 12.81 2.68 0.72
N ASN A 12 13.62 3.74 0.83
CA ASN A 12 13.10 5.11 0.91
C ASN A 12 12.23 5.49 -0.31
N PRO A 13 12.61 5.13 -1.56
CA PRO A 13 11.72 5.27 -2.72
C PRO A 13 10.40 4.52 -2.56
N ALA A 14 10.41 3.27 -2.08
CA ALA A 14 9.19 2.50 -1.86
C ALA A 14 8.30 3.10 -0.77
N LYS A 15 8.86 3.66 0.32
CA LYS A 15 8.07 4.37 1.33
C LYS A 15 7.33 5.57 0.74
N ARG A 16 8.00 6.35 -0.13
CA ARG A 16 7.38 7.48 -0.84
C ARG A 16 6.29 7.02 -1.81
N LEU A 17 6.56 5.97 -2.60
CA LEU A 17 5.59 5.39 -3.52
C LEU A 17 4.36 4.89 -2.76
N PHE A 18 4.56 4.15 -1.66
CA PHE A 18 3.47 3.68 -0.82
C PHE A 18 2.61 4.85 -0.32
N GLY A 19 3.21 5.89 0.26
CA GLY A 19 2.46 7.04 0.78
C GLY A 19 1.62 7.72 -0.31
N TYR A 20 2.21 7.96 -1.47
CA TYR A 20 1.53 8.60 -2.61
C TYR A 20 0.36 7.77 -3.16
N VAL A 21 0.59 6.48 -3.44
CA VAL A 21 -0.46 5.62 -4.02
C VAL A 21 -1.52 5.27 -2.98
N TYR A 22 -1.14 5.04 -1.72
CA TYR A 22 -2.07 4.75 -0.64
C TYR A 22 -3.03 5.92 -0.40
N GLN A 23 -2.53 7.16 -0.39
CA GLN A 23 -3.37 8.35 -0.24
C GLN A 23 -4.40 8.46 -1.37
N LYS A 24 -3.99 8.23 -2.62
CA LYS A 24 -4.89 8.26 -3.79
C LYS A 24 -5.92 7.15 -3.74
N HIS A 25 -5.48 5.93 -3.43
CA HIS A 25 -6.36 4.78 -3.29
C HIS A 25 -7.42 5.02 -2.19
N GLN A 26 -7.00 5.53 -1.03
CA GLN A 26 -7.90 5.88 0.09
C GLN A 26 -8.91 6.98 -0.26
N ALA A 27 -8.59 7.87 -1.19
CA ALA A 27 -9.52 8.87 -1.69
C ALA A 27 -10.57 8.29 -2.67
N GLY A 28 -10.27 7.13 -3.28
CA GLY A 28 -11.12 6.48 -4.29
C GLY A 28 -11.96 5.31 -3.78
N VAL A 29 -11.84 4.94 -2.51
CA VAL A 29 -12.62 3.85 -1.89
C VAL A 29 -13.62 4.42 -0.89
N GLU A 30 -14.82 3.85 -0.86
CA GLU A 30 -15.87 4.24 0.09
C GLU A 30 -15.55 3.68 1.49
N ASP A 31 -15.22 2.38 1.57
CA ASP A 31 -14.93 1.68 2.83
C ASP A 31 -13.45 1.77 3.24
N LYS A 32 -13.03 2.94 3.72
CA LYS A 32 -11.63 3.21 4.12
C LYS A 32 -11.08 2.23 5.18
N GLU A 33 -11.95 1.75 6.07
CA GLU A 33 -11.54 0.80 7.11
C GLU A 33 -11.13 -0.56 6.53
N ASP A 34 -11.91 -1.10 5.59
CA ASP A 34 -11.62 -2.35 4.89
C ASP A 34 -10.33 -2.26 4.06
N TRP A 35 -10.10 -1.09 3.47
CA TRP A 35 -8.92 -0.78 2.66
C TRP A 35 -7.75 -0.23 3.48
N THR A 36 -7.78 -0.37 4.82
CA THR A 36 -6.62 -0.02 5.66
C THR A 36 -5.49 -1.02 5.43
N ALA A 37 -4.32 -0.54 5.04
CA ALA A 37 -3.14 -1.38 4.82
C ALA A 37 -2.63 -1.99 6.14
N ILE A 38 -2.38 -3.29 6.15
CA ILE A 38 -1.86 -4.04 7.32
C ILE A 38 -0.49 -4.65 7.07
N LYS A 39 -0.12 -4.86 5.80
CA LYS A 39 1.16 -5.43 5.41
C LYS A 39 1.60 -4.88 4.07
N VAL A 40 2.90 -4.64 3.93
CA VAL A 40 3.54 -4.24 2.68
C VAL A 40 4.79 -5.06 2.43
N LYS A 41 5.09 -5.33 1.16
CA LYS A 41 6.32 -5.99 0.77
C LYS A 41 6.78 -5.46 -0.59
N GLU A 42 7.97 -4.88 -0.63
CA GLU A 42 8.60 -4.40 -1.87
C GLU A 42 8.80 -5.57 -2.85
N ARG A 43 8.60 -5.30 -4.13
CA ARG A 43 8.87 -6.19 -5.27
C ARG A 43 9.69 -5.41 -6.29
N LYS A 44 10.19 -6.11 -7.31
CA LYS A 44 11.06 -5.51 -8.34
C LYS A 44 10.51 -4.21 -8.94
N ASN A 45 9.20 -4.16 -9.23
CA ASN A 45 8.56 -3.03 -9.91
C ASN A 45 7.30 -2.48 -9.22
N CYS A 46 7.03 -2.91 -7.98
CA CYS A 46 5.82 -2.52 -7.25
C CYS A 46 5.95 -2.74 -5.75
N ILE A 47 4.90 -2.39 -5.01
CA ILE A 47 4.71 -2.75 -3.60
C ILE A 47 3.46 -3.59 -3.51
N GLU A 48 3.58 -4.82 -3.02
CA GLU A 48 2.41 -5.64 -2.68
C GLU A 48 1.86 -5.13 -1.34
N VAL A 49 0.59 -4.74 -1.32
CA VAL A 49 -0.11 -4.19 -0.15
C VAL A 49 -1.27 -5.10 0.21
N THR A 50 -1.30 -5.63 1.43
CA THR A 50 -2.43 -6.39 1.96
C THR A 50 -3.26 -5.49 2.88
N PHE A 51 -4.58 -5.58 2.74
CA PHE A 51 -5.56 -4.76 3.46
C PHE A 51 -6.33 -5.58 4.49
N ARG A 52 -7.05 -4.90 5.39
CA ARG A 52 -7.85 -5.54 6.45
C ARG A 52 -8.92 -6.48 5.92
N ASN A 53 -9.55 -6.15 4.79
CA ASN A 53 -10.56 -7.00 4.14
C ASN A 53 -9.99 -8.28 3.52
N GLY A 54 -8.70 -8.58 3.71
CA GLY A 54 -8.03 -9.77 3.19
C GLY A 54 -7.60 -9.67 1.73
N LYS A 55 -7.98 -8.61 1.02
CA LYS A 55 -7.51 -8.36 -0.35
C LYS A 55 -6.08 -7.84 -0.36
N TRP A 56 -5.43 -7.99 -1.50
CA TRP A 56 -4.13 -7.39 -1.76
C TRP A 56 -4.10 -6.76 -3.15
N LEU A 57 -3.30 -5.71 -3.31
CA LEU A 57 -3.09 -5.00 -4.56
C LEU A 57 -1.60 -4.72 -4.75
N ASN A 58 -1.14 -4.58 -5.99
CA ASN A 58 0.18 -4.02 -6.27
C ASN A 58 0.08 -2.52 -6.47
N TYR A 59 0.94 -1.75 -5.81
CA TYR A 59 1.14 -0.33 -6.09
C TYR A 59 2.31 -0.19 -7.07
N TYR A 60 2.00 0.24 -8.29
CA TYR A 60 2.96 0.35 -9.39
C TYR A 60 3.67 1.71 -9.35
N THR A 61 4.87 1.78 -9.91
CA THR A 61 5.71 2.98 -9.92
C THR A 61 5.10 4.16 -10.70
N ASN A 62 4.17 3.91 -11.61
CA ASN A 62 3.40 4.93 -12.33
C ASN A 62 2.27 5.54 -11.50
N GLY A 63 2.06 5.09 -10.25
CA GLY A 63 1.05 5.61 -9.35
C GLY A 63 -0.32 4.94 -9.43
N THR A 64 -0.47 3.86 -10.22
CA THR A 64 -1.70 3.06 -10.27
C THR A 64 -1.64 1.89 -9.29
N TRP A 65 -2.78 1.24 -9.08
CA TRP A 65 -2.88 0.01 -8.30
C TRP A 65 -3.70 -1.06 -9.03
N GLY A 66 -3.43 -2.33 -8.74
CA GLY A 66 -4.13 -3.47 -9.32
C GLY A 66 -3.48 -4.81 -9.01
#